data_AF-A0A914QR61-F1
#
_entry.id   AF-A0A914QR61-F1
#
_cell.length_a   1.000
_cell.length_b   1.000
_cell.length_c   1.000
_cell.angle_alpha   90.00
_cell.angle_beta   90.00
_cell.angle_gamma   90.00
#
_symmetry.space_group_name_H-M   'P 1'
#
loop_
_entity.id
_entity.type
_entity.pdbx_description
1 polymer ?
#
loop_
_entity_poly.entity_id
_entity_poly.type
_entity_poly.pdbx_seq_one_letter_code
_entity_poly.pdbx_strand_id
1 'polypeptide(L)'
;MATEILVKYKEKNYTVNVEEDNSIKLESIKHIDKNAVGLAHYNLGDAFRKKVLSDSEGILRTREKWLKEVRLVIKEPDTNKTIVIDQ
;
A
#
# COMPACT_ATOMS: atom_id res chain seq x y z
N MET A 1 3.11 1.49 20.68
CA MET A 1 3.59 2.61 19.83
C MET A 1 3.08 2.32 18.43
N ALA A 2 2.21 3.17 17.87
CA ALA A 2 1.73 2.98 16.50
C ALA A 2 2.91 3.10 15.53
N THR A 3 3.03 2.17 14.60
CA THR A 3 4.09 2.22 13.58
C THR A 3 3.53 2.98 12.37
N GLU A 4 4.20 4.03 11.94
CA GLU A 4 3.79 4.80 10.76
C GLU A 4 4.66 4.44 9.56
N ILE A 5 4.04 4.35 8.37
CA ILE A 5 4.74 4.16 7.10
C ILE A 5 4.38 5.24 6.10
N LEU A 6 5.30 5.51 5.18
CA LEU A 6 5.15 6.48 4.12
C LEU A 6 4.67 5.79 2.84
N VAL A 7 3.46 6.10 2.40
CA VAL A 7 2.91 5.69 1.12
C VAL A 7 3.22 6.77 0.09
N LYS A 8 4.08 6.47 -0.88
CA LYS A 8 4.28 7.34 -2.04
C LYS A 8 3.23 7.04 -3.09
N TYR A 9 2.60 8.09 -3.60
CA TYR A 9 1.62 8.01 -4.67
C TYR A 9 1.74 9.25 -5.55
N LYS A 10 2.10 9.04 -6.83
CA LYS A 10 2.45 10.14 -7.75
C LYS A 10 3.55 11.00 -7.10
N GLU A 11 3.44 12.32 -7.19
CA GLU A 11 4.39 13.29 -6.61
C GLU A 11 4.09 13.62 -5.14
N LYS A 12 3.26 12.83 -4.46
CA LYS A 12 2.84 13.07 -3.07
C LYS A 12 3.19 11.91 -2.16
N ASN A 13 3.42 12.24 -0.89
CA ASN A 13 3.65 11.29 0.18
C ASN A 13 2.51 11.36 1.20
N TYR A 14 2.07 10.21 1.68
CA TYR A 14 0.98 10.06 2.64
C TYR A 14 1.45 9.18 3.79
N THR A 15 1.08 9.52 5.02
CA THR A 15 1.41 8.70 6.18
C THR A 15 0.23 7.80 6.52
N VAL A 16 0.51 6.53 6.76
CA VAL A 16 -0.50 5.54 7.15
C VAL A 16 -0.03 4.81 8.40
N ASN A 17 -0.96 4.68 9.35
CA ASN A 17 -0.73 3.93 10.57
C ASN A 17 -0.84 2.43 10.30
N VAL A 18 0.12 1.69 10.82
CA VAL A 18 0.10 0.24 10.95
C VAL A 18 -0.43 -0.09 12.33
N GLU A 19 -1.46 -0.92 12.36
CA GLU A 19 -2.07 -1.44 13.58
C GLU A 19 -1.10 -2.33 14.36
N GLU A 20 -1.41 -2.63 15.61
CA GLU A 20 -0.52 -3.41 16.50
C GLU A 20 -0.26 -4.84 16.00
N ASP A 21 -1.18 -5.40 15.20
CA ASP A 21 -1.08 -6.72 14.57
C ASP A 21 -0.33 -6.71 13.23
N ASN A 22 0.38 -5.63 12.90
CA ASN A 22 1.07 -5.41 11.62
C ASN A 22 0.12 -5.34 10.41
N SER A 23 -1.16 -5.04 10.63
CA SER A 23 -2.15 -4.84 9.57
C SER A 23 -2.38 -3.36 9.24
N ILE A 24 -2.91 -3.10 8.06
CA ILE A 24 -3.36 -1.77 7.64
C ILE A 24 -4.78 -1.90 7.09
N LYS A 25 -5.70 -1.04 7.55
CA LYS A 25 -7.05 -0.97 6.99
C LYS A 25 -7.01 -0.33 5.59
N LEU A 26 -7.72 -0.93 4.64
CA LEU A 26 -7.86 -0.40 3.27
C LEU A 26 -8.43 1.02 3.26
N GLU A 27 -9.35 1.34 4.17
CA GLU A 27 -9.90 2.69 4.33
C GLU A 27 -8.81 3.74 4.59
N SER A 28 -7.76 3.38 5.31
CA SER A 28 -6.59 4.22 5.57
C SER A 28 -5.76 4.52 4.33
N ILE A 29 -6.02 3.88 3.18
CA ILE A 29 -5.40 4.23 1.89
C ILE A 29 -6.42 4.65 0.83
N LYS A 30 -7.72 4.41 1.06
CA LYS A 30 -8.80 4.84 0.16
C LYS A 30 -8.97 6.35 0.09
N HIS A 31 -8.60 7.08 1.15
CA HIS A 31 -8.60 8.54 1.13
C HIS A 31 -7.50 9.12 0.21
N ILE A 32 -6.47 8.33 -0.11
CA ILE A 32 -5.41 8.69 -1.05
C ILE A 32 -5.91 8.55 -2.49
N ASP A 33 -6.52 7.40 -2.80
CA ASP A 33 -7.19 7.15 -4.08
C ASP A 33 -8.36 6.17 -3.88
N LYS A 34 -9.53 6.51 -4.44
CA LYS A 34 -10.73 5.66 -4.37
C LYS A 34 -10.53 4.26 -4.96
N ASN A 35 -9.59 4.13 -5.90
CA ASN A 35 -9.24 2.88 -6.58
C ASN A 35 -8.10 2.13 -5.86
N ALA A 36 -7.62 2.60 -4.71
CA ALA A 36 -6.64 1.88 -3.91
C ALA A 36 -7.16 0.49 -3.54
N VAL A 37 -6.29 -0.51 -3.69
CA VAL A 37 -6.56 -1.93 -3.37
C VAL A 37 -5.43 -2.58 -2.59
N GLY A 38 -4.34 -1.86 -2.36
CA GLY A 38 -3.16 -2.43 -1.74
C GLY A 38 -1.99 -1.47 -1.62
N LEU A 39 -0.90 -2.00 -1.10
CA LEU A 39 0.39 -1.34 -0.99
C LEU A 39 1.47 -2.26 -1.57
N ALA A 40 2.54 -1.69 -2.10
CA ALA A 40 3.65 -2.45 -2.64
C ALA A 40 4.94 -2.05 -1.92
N HIS A 41 5.66 -3.05 -1.44
CA HIS A 41 7.05 -2.87 -1.01
C HIS A 41 7.89 -2.57 -2.24
N TYR A 42 8.56 -1.41 -2.22
CA TYR A 42 9.38 -0.93 -3.31
C TYR A 42 10.78 -0.65 -2.78
N ASN A 43 11.70 -1.60 -2.94
CA ASN A 43 13.11 -1.37 -2.64
C ASN A 43 13.80 -0.81 -3.87
N LEU A 44 14.46 0.34 -3.73
CA LEU A 44 15.17 1.08 -4.78
C LEU A 44 16.46 0.38 -5.30
N GLY A 45 16.60 -0.93 -5.11
CA GLY A 45 17.76 -1.70 -5.57
C GLY A 45 17.45 -3.14 -5.96
N ASP A 46 16.24 -3.62 -5.71
CA ASP A 46 15.84 -4.99 -5.98
C ASP A 46 14.64 -4.96 -6.93
N ALA A 47 14.68 -5.78 -7.99
CA ALA A 47 13.55 -5.98 -8.91
C ALA A 47 12.29 -6.57 -8.21
N PHE A 48 12.36 -6.77 -6.90
CA PHE A 48 11.34 -7.40 -6.08
C PHE A 48 10.24 -6.40 -5.67
N ARG A 49 9.23 -6.26 -6.53
CA ARG A 49 7.98 -5.56 -6.21
C ARG A 49 7.00 -6.54 -5.57
N LYS A 50 6.89 -6.54 -4.24
CA LYS A 50 5.90 -7.36 -3.53
C LYS A 50 4.64 -6.55 -3.26
N LYS A 51 3.54 -6.92 -3.92
CA LYS A 51 2.21 -6.32 -3.68
C LYS A 51 1.54 -7.00 -2.48
N VAL A 52 1.01 -6.21 -1.57
CA VAL A 52 0.13 -6.59 -0.48
C VAL A 52 -1.24 -6.03 -0.81
N LEU A 53 -2.16 -6.91 -1.20
CA LEU A 53 -3.54 -6.52 -1.50
C LEU A 53 -4.40 -6.70 -0.25
N SER A 54 -5.47 -5.90 -0.17
CA SER A 54 -6.47 -6.10 0.87
C SER A 54 -7.18 -7.45 0.70
N ASP A 55 -7.45 -8.12 1.81
CA ASP A 55 -8.34 -9.28 1.83
C ASP A 55 -9.83 -8.88 1.68
N SER A 56 -10.74 -9.85 1.80
CA SER A 56 -12.19 -9.63 1.73
C SER A 56 -12.74 -8.75 2.86
N GLU A 57 -12.00 -8.60 3.96
CA GLU A 57 -12.36 -7.73 5.08
C GLU A 57 -11.82 -6.30 4.88
N GLY A 58 -11.11 -6.04 3.78
CA GLY A 58 -10.48 -4.75 3.53
C GLY A 58 -9.24 -4.54 4.40
N ILE A 59 -8.53 -5.61 4.77
CA ILE A 59 -7.32 -5.51 5.60
C ILE A 59 -6.11 -5.95 4.79
N LEU A 60 -5.06 -5.13 4.80
CA LEU A 60 -3.77 -5.45 4.22
C LEU A 60 -2.92 -6.12 5.31
N ARG A 61 -2.64 -7.42 5.12
CA ARG A 61 -1.83 -8.21 6.04
C ARG A 61 -0.56 -8.69 5.32
N THR A 62 0.58 -8.55 5.97
CA THR A 62 1.86 -9.07 5.48
C THR A 62 2.55 -9.86 6.59
N ARG A 63 3.19 -10.98 6.22
CA ARG A 63 4.02 -11.78 7.14
C ARG A 63 5.35 -11.10 7.45
N GLU A 64 5.73 -10.12 6.63
CA GLU A 64 6.93 -9.31 6.80
C GLU A 64 6.58 -7.97 7.41
N LYS A 65 7.53 -7.32 8.08
CA LYS A 65 7.34 -5.94 8.54
C LYS A 65 7.17 -5.02 7.34
N TRP A 66 6.30 -4.03 7.48
CA TRP A 66 6.16 -2.99 6.47
C TRP A 66 7.47 -2.22 6.30
N LEU A 67 7.85 -1.97 5.05
CA LEU A 67 8.93 -1.02 4.77
C LEU A 67 8.50 0.39 5.21
N LYS A 68 9.48 1.20 5.62
CA LYS A 68 9.24 2.62 5.96
C LYS A 68 8.63 3.39 4.79
N GLU A 69 8.97 3.00 3.57
CA GLU A 69 8.45 3.59 2.34
C GLU A 69 7.83 2.51 1.46
N VAL A 70 6.59 2.73 1.05
CA VAL A 70 5.82 1.84 0.18
C VAL A 70 5.19 2.63 -0.96
N ARG A 71 4.63 1.92 -1.94
CA ARG A 71 3.89 2.51 -3.07
C ARG A 71 2.42 2.13 -2.99
N LEU A 72 1.55 3.03 -3.43
CA LEU A 72 0.12 2.73 -3.55
C LEU A 72 -0.12 1.77 -4.72
N VAL A 73 -0.94 0.74 -4.47
CA VAL A 73 -1.47 -0.14 -5.53
C VAL A 73 -2.90 0.25 -5.79
N ILE A 74 -3.19 0.62 -7.03
CA ILE A 74 -4.54 0.92 -7.48
C ILE A 74 -5.02 -0.12 -8.47
N LYS A 75 -6.34 -0.27 -8.52
CA LYS A 75 -7.01 -1.06 -9.54
C LYS A 75 -7.50 -0.13 -10.65
N GLU A 76 -6.95 -0.30 -11.84
CA GLU A 76 -7.37 0.47 -13.01
C GLU A 76 -8.85 0.18 -13.32
N PRO A 77 -9.70 1.22 -13.41
CA PRO A 77 -11.13 1.04 -13.62
C PRO A 77 -11.45 0.42 -14.99
N ASP A 78 -10.69 0.77 -16.03
CA ASP A 78 -10.97 0.35 -17.41
C ASP A 78 -10.46 -1.07 -17.73
N THR A 79 -9.35 -1.48 -17.11
CA THR A 79 -8.68 -2.75 -17.43
C THR A 79 -8.82 -3.81 -16.34
N ASN A 80 -9.36 -3.43 -15.17
CA ASN A 80 -9.45 -4.26 -13.96
C ASN A 80 -8.07 -4.75 -13.45
N LYS A 81 -6.96 -4.19 -13.97
CA LYS A 81 -5.58 -4.57 -13.62
C LYS A 81 -5.13 -3.84 -12.36
N THR A 82 -4.26 -4.49 -11.57
CA THR A 82 -3.64 -3.85 -10.42
C THR A 82 -2.26 -3.30 -10.79
N ILE A 83 -2.11 -1.98 -10.69
CA ILE A 83 -0.87 -1.29 -11.02
C ILE A 83 -0.27 -0.64 -9.78
N VAL A 84 1.05 -0.64 -9.72
CA VAL A 84 1.80 0.15 -8.74
C VAL A 84 2.05 1.49 -9.39
N ILE A 85 1.60 2.56 -8.76
CA ILE A 85 1.88 3.91 -9.26
C ILE A 85 3.25 4.30 -8.74
N ASP A 86 4.24 4.03 -9.57
CA ASP A 86 5.57 4.60 -9.47
C ASP A 86 5.58 5.89 -10.31
N GLN A 87 6.28 6.91 -9.84
CA GLN A 87 6.33 8.25 -10.43
C GLN A 87 6.57 8.23 -11.94
#